data_AF-A0A059CLN3-F1
#
_entry.id   AF-A0A059CLN3-F1
#
_cell.length_a   1.000
_cell.length_b   1.000
_cell.length_c   1.000
_cell.angle_alpha   90.00
_cell.angle_beta   90.00
_cell.angle_gamma   90.00
#
_symmetry.space_group_name_H-M   'P 1'
#
loop_
_entity.id
_entity.type
_entity.pdbx_description
1 polymer ?
#
loop_
_entity_poly.entity_id
_entity_poly.type
_entity_poly.pdbx_seq_one_letter_code
_entity_poly.pdbx_strand_id
1 'polypeptide(L)' 'NPQHWHPNHNLIVSEIENVNKIRMGLYVNHTMNFQDYAEKGRRRTELVMELKRIFDDLNIRYNLLPQQVHLCQIEDKKKA' A
#
# COMPACT_ATOMS: atom_id res chain seq x y z
N ASN A 1 2.03 12.02 -13.97
CA ASN A 1 0.79 12.19 -14.77
C ASN A 1 -0.02 13.37 -14.20
N PRO A 2 0.29 14.62 -14.59
CA PRO A 2 -0.36 15.83 -14.07
C PRO A 2 -1.87 15.92 -14.40
N GLN A 3 -2.40 14.98 -15.19
CA GLN A 3 -3.80 14.94 -15.61
C GLN A 3 -4.74 14.37 -14.54
N HIS A 4 -4.23 13.59 -13.57
CA HIS A 4 -5.06 12.82 -12.65
C HIS A 4 -5.07 13.36 -11.21
N TRP A 5 -3.99 14.05 -10.84
CA TRP A 5 -3.74 14.52 -9.49
C TRP A 5 -3.46 16.02 -9.53
N HIS A 6 -3.98 16.74 -8.55
CA HIS A 6 -3.64 18.14 -8.35
C HIS A 6 -2.12 18.24 -8.06
N PRO A 7 -1.41 19.23 -8.61
CA PRO A 7 0.04 19.33 -8.45
C PRO A 7 0.46 19.47 -6.98
N ASN A 8 -0.36 20.15 -6.18
CA ASN A 8 -0.14 20.29 -4.74
C ASN A 8 -0.45 18.97 -4.03
N HIS A 9 0.61 18.31 -3.59
CA HIS A 9 0.58 17.14 -2.72
C HIS A 9 1.48 17.41 -1.52
N ASN A 10 1.20 16.76 -0.39
CA ASN A 10 2.01 16.88 0.82
C ASN A 10 2.52 15.51 1.22
N LEU A 11 3.82 15.39 1.45
CA LEU A 11 4.44 14.24 2.10
C LEU A 11 4.90 14.65 3.48
N ILE A 12 4.37 13.99 4.50
CA ILE A 12 4.72 14.24 5.90
C ILE A 12 5.42 13.01 6.44
N VAL A 13 6.63 13.18 6.95
CA VAL A 13 7.28 12.19 7.80
C VAL A 13 6.87 12.51 9.24
N SER A 14 6.00 11.70 9.82
CA SER A 14 5.46 11.96 11.16
C SER A 14 6.49 11.63 12.23
N GLU A 15 6.97 10.38 12.23
CA GLU A 15 7.71 9.81 13.37
C GLU A 15 8.68 8.73 12.89
N ILE A 16 9.77 8.54 13.64
CA ILE A 16 10.67 7.39 13.52
C ILE A 16 10.33 6.43 14.66
N GLU A 17 9.83 5.25 14.33
CA GLU A 17 9.50 4.19 15.28
C GLU A 17 10.68 3.22 15.41
N ASN A 18 11.16 2.98 16.63
CA ASN A 18 12.18 1.97 16.95
C ASN A 18 13.44 2.02 16.07
N VAL A 19 13.86 3.23 15.65
CA VAL A 19 15.09 3.54 14.87
C VAL A 19 15.10 3.00 13.43
N ASN A 20 14.26 2.01 13.09
CA ASN A 20 14.27 1.32 11.80
C ASN A 20 12.96 1.40 11.02
N LYS A 21 11.93 2.08 11.55
CA LYS A 21 10.64 2.30 10.89
C LYS A 21 10.34 3.78 10.82
N ILE A 22 9.73 4.21 9.72
CA ILE A 22 9.32 5.60 9.52
C ILE A 22 7.81 5.61 9.24
N ARG A 23 7.06 6.40 10.00
CA ARG A 23 5.65 6.66 9.72
C ARG A 23 5.54 7.85 8.76
N MET A 24 4.98 7.61 7.59
CA MET A 24 4.82 8.63 6.54
C MET A 24 3.34 8.76 6.15
N GLY A 25 2.92 9.98 5.83
CA GLY A 25 1.61 10.29 5.27
C GLY A 25 1.74 11.02 3.95
N LEU A 26 1.19 10.45 2.88
CA LEU A 26 1.08 11.10 1.57
C LEU A 26 -0.37 11.58 1.36
N TYR A 27 -0.53 12.89 1.20
CA TYR A 27 -1.80 13.55 0.97
C TYR A 27 -1.85 14.05 -0.47
N VAL A 28 -2.75 13.48 -1.26
CA VAL A 28 -2.96 13.81 -2.68
C VAL A 28 -4.41 14.17 -2.93
N ASN A 29 -4.62 15.15 -3.81
CA ASN A 29 -5.95 15.55 -4.25
C ASN A 29 -6.16 15.10 -5.70
N HIS A 30 -7.32 14.53 -6.00
CA HIS A 30 -7.67 14.20 -7.38
C HIS A 30 -8.18 15.45 -8.12
N THR A 31 -8.01 15.48 -9.43
CA THR A 31 -8.62 16.51 -10.30
C THR A 31 -10.06 16.18 -10.70
N MET A 32 -10.51 14.93 -10.48
CA MET A 32 -11.83 14.45 -10.87
C MET A 32 -12.94 14.83 -9.88
N ASN A 33 -14.19 14.84 -10.37
CA ASN A 33 -15.39 15.07 -9.56
C ASN A 33 -15.72 13.84 -8.68
N PHE A 34 -16.51 14.04 -7.62
CA PHE A 34 -16.91 13.01 -6.66
C PHE A 34 -17.86 11.95 -7.24
N GLN A 35 -18.44 12.19 -8.41
CA GLN A 35 -19.36 11.27 -9.10
C GLN A 35 -18.63 10.03 -9.67
N ASP A 36 -17.33 10.13 -9.93
CA ASP A 36 -16.51 9.04 -10.50
C ASP A 36 -15.82 8.22 -9.41
N TYR A 37 -16.56 7.81 -8.38
CA TYR A 37 -15.97 7.17 -7.19
C TYR A 37 -15.22 5.87 -7.49
N ALA A 38 -15.71 5.06 -8.43
CA ALA A 38 -15.06 3.81 -8.83
C ALA A 38 -13.67 4.08 -9.47
N GLU A 39 -13.60 5.05 -10.39
CA GLU A 39 -12.36 5.46 -11.03
C GLU A 39 -11.39 6.10 -10.02
N LYS A 40 -11.91 6.91 -9.08
CA LYS A 40 -11.15 7.46 -7.96
C LYS A 40 -10.47 6.36 -7.14
N GLY A 41 -11.22 5.29 -6.83
CA GLY A 41 -10.69 4.12 -6.13
C GLY A 41 -9.58 3.42 -6.93
N ARG A 42 -9.82 3.21 -8.23
CA ARG A 42 -8.86 2.58 -9.15
C ARG A 42 -7.53 3.35 -9.20
N ARG A 43 -7.57 4.67 -9.41
CA ARG A 43 -6.36 5.52 -9.44
C ARG A 43 -5.61 5.54 -8.13
N ARG A 44 -6.32 5.53 -6.98
CA ARG A 44 -5.68 5.41 -5.67
C ARG A 44 -4.92 4.08 -5.55
N THR A 45 -5.49 2.97 -6.01
CA THR A 45 -4.80 1.68 -6.03
C THR A 45 -3.54 1.71 -6.90
N GLU A 46 -3.63 2.28 -8.11
CA GLU A 46 -2.47 2.44 -9.00
C GLU A 46 -1.35 3.25 -8.33
N LEU A 47 -1.70 4.37 -7.67
CA LEU A 47 -0.74 5.18 -6.93
C LEU A 47 -0.05 4.38 -5.81
N VAL A 48 -0.81 3.58 -5.05
CA VAL A 48 -0.24 2.72 -3.99
C VAL A 48 0.73 1.68 -4.56
N MET A 49 0.41 1.10 -5.71
CA MET A 49 1.29 0.13 -6.38
C MET A 49 2.59 0.77 -6.87
N GLU A 50 2.52 1.96 -7.45
CA GLU A 50 3.71 2.71 -7.86
C GLU A 50 4.57 3.13 -6.66
N LEU A 51 3.95 3.55 -5.55
CA LEU A 51 4.68 3.83 -4.31
C LEU A 51 5.40 2.58 -3.79
N LYS A 52 4.74 1.43 -3.80
CA LYS A 52 5.37 0.15 -3.45
C LYS A 52 6.58 -0.12 -4.34
N ARG A 53 6.46 0.07 -5.65
CA ARG A 53 7.57 -0.12 -6.59
C ARG A 53 8.74 0.81 -6.29
N ILE A 54 8.48 2.09 -6.03
CA ILE A 54 9.52 3.06 -5.64
C ILE A 54 10.22 2.62 -4.35
N PHE A 55 9.47 2.16 -3.34
CA PHE A 55 10.06 1.67 -2.09
C PHE A 55 10.90 0.40 -2.32
N ASP A 56 10.43 -0.53 -3.15
CA ASP A 56 11.17 -1.74 -3.52
C ASP A 56 12.49 -1.37 -4.25
N ASP A 57 12.46 -0.43 -5.20
CA ASP A 57 13.63 0.05 -5.93
C ASP A 57 14.64 0.77 -5.02
N LEU A 58 14.15 1.46 -3.98
CA LEU A 58 14.98 2.07 -2.93
C LEU A 58 15.42 1.09 -1.84
N ASN A 59 15.07 -0.20 -1.98
CA ASN A 59 15.31 -1.26 -0.99
C ASN A 59 14.74 -0.93 0.41
N ILE A 60 13.65 -0.17 0.45
CA ILE A 60 12.86 0.13 1.66
C ILE A 60 11.82 -0.99 1.81
N ARG A 61 12.03 -1.86 2.81
CA ARG A 61 11.17 -3.02 3.02
C ARG A 61 10.12 -2.75 4.09
N TYR A 62 8.90 -3.21 3.83
CA TYR A 62 7.86 -3.27 4.84
C TYR A 62 7.90 -4.62 5.57
N ASN A 63 8.48 -4.63 6.77
CA ASN A 63 8.57 -5.83 7.58
C ASN A 63 7.26 -6.03 8.35
N LEU A 64 6.43 -6.96 7.86
CA LEU A 64 5.27 -7.44 8.59
C LEU A 64 5.70 -8.09 9.92
N LEU A 65 4.83 -8.01 10.92
CA LEU A 65 5.05 -8.74 12.16
C LEU A 65 5.07 -10.25 11.88
N PRO A 66 5.96 -11.03 12.54
CA PRO A 66 5.95 -12.48 12.41
C PRO A 66 4.55 -13.03 12.71
N GLN A 67 4.04 -13.90 11.82
CA GLN A 67 2.74 -14.54 11.99
C GLN A 67 2.93 -16.01 12.36
N GLN A 68 2.28 -16.45 13.45
CA GLN A 68 2.27 -17.85 13.84
C GLN A 68 1.38 -18.65 12.89
N VAL A 69 1.89 -19.75 12.35
CA VAL A 69 1.16 -20.65 11.46
C VAL A 69 1.01 -22.02 12.13
N HIS A 70 -0.22 -22.53 12.21
CA HIS A 70 -0.51 -23.89 12.65
C HIS A 70 -0.74 -24.78 11.42
N LEU A 71 0.09 -25.80 11.25
CA LEU A 71 -0.04 -26.76 10.16
C LEU A 71 -0.76 -28.00 10.68
N CYS A 72 -1.91 -28.32 10.09
CA CYS A 72 -2.63 -29.57 10.33
C CYS A 72 -2.54 -30.43 9.08
N GLN A 73 -2.15 -31.70 9.23
CA GLN A 73 -2.14 -32.66 8.14
C GLN A 73 -3.58 -33.07 7.83
N ILE A 74 -4.04 -32.83 6.60
CA ILE A 74 -5.34 -33.31 6.14
C ILE A 74 -5.11 -34.73 5.61
N GLU A 75 -5.67 -35.73 6.28
CA GLU A 75 -5.69 -37.10 5.76
C GLU A 75 -6.75 -37.18 4.66
N ASP A 76 -6.30 -37.40 3.42
CA ASP A 76 -7.20 -37.72 2.30
C ASP A 76 -7.86 -39.07 2.57
N LYS A 77 -9.11 -39.04 3.04
CA LYS A 77 -9.96 -40.23 3.09
C LYS A 77 -10.21 -40.70 1.65
N LYS A 78 -9.34 -41.57 1.13
CA LYS A 78 -9.65 -42.38 -0.05
C LYS A 78 -10.95 -43.14 0.24
N LYS A 79 -12.01 -42.77 -0.48
CA LYS A 79 -13.28 -43.51 -0.51
C LYS A 79 -12.99 -44.94 -0.96
N ALA A 80 -13.24 -45.90 -0.09
CA ALA A 80 -13.48 -47.30 -0.44
C ALA A 80 -14.91 -47.44 -0.98
#